data_AF-A0A947VH65-F1
#
_entry.id   AF-A0A947VH65-F1
#
_cell.length_a   1.000
_cell.length_b   1.000
_cell.length_c   1.000
_cell.angle_alpha   90.00
_cell.angle_beta   90.00
_cell.angle_gamma   90.00
#
_symmetry.space_group_name_H-M   'P 1'
#
loop_
_entity.id
_entity.type
_entity.pdbx_description
1 polymer ?
#
loop_
_entity_poly.entity_id
_entity_poly.type
_entity_poly.pdbx_seq_one_letter_code
_entity_poly.pdbx_strand_id
1 'polypeptide(L)'
;MAKKPRWAAIAPEEIKKIEKNKVEVKCVFCKGTGKDPWDLLSKLSKCQVCHGKGKVEILGPVVTCNFCHGSGIQPYTTSRLHCLACGGLGVVTKITPSKTCPVCGGTGIYPRRPHPVACHNCHGQGIVAK
;
A
#
# COMPACT_ATOMS: atom_id res chain seq x y z
N MET A 1 -28.98 21.43 -14.14
CA MET A 1 -28.85 21.34 -12.66
C MET A 1 -27.71 20.36 -12.35
N ALA A 2 -26.55 20.87 -11.94
CA ALA A 2 -25.36 20.03 -11.70
C ALA A 2 -25.54 19.25 -10.39
N LYS A 3 -25.60 17.91 -10.47
CA LYS A 3 -25.56 17.05 -9.28
C LYS A 3 -24.16 17.18 -8.66
N LYS A 4 -24.08 17.60 -7.40
CA LYS A 4 -22.82 17.67 -6.66
C LYS A 4 -22.12 16.30 -6.73
N PRO A 5 -20.79 16.26 -6.94
CA PRO A 5 -20.08 15.00 -6.97
C PRO A 5 -20.15 14.33 -5.60
N ARG A 6 -20.23 13.00 -5.59
CA ARG A 6 -20.49 12.16 -4.40
C ARG A 6 -19.50 12.37 -3.24
N TRP A 7 -18.34 13.00 -3.49
CA TRP A 7 -17.34 13.36 -2.47
C TRP A 7 -17.67 14.63 -1.69
N ALA A 8 -18.57 15.49 -2.17
CA ALA A 8 -18.98 16.73 -1.50
C ALA A 8 -19.96 16.50 -0.32
N ALA A 9 -20.18 15.25 0.09
CA ALA A 9 -21.09 14.84 1.16
C ALA A 9 -20.37 14.41 2.46
N ILE A 10 -19.03 14.44 2.50
CA ILE A 10 -18.27 14.07 3.70
C ILE A 10 -18.15 15.31 4.60
N ALA A 11 -18.62 15.22 5.84
CA ALA A 11 -18.60 16.36 6.76
C ALA A 11 -17.16 16.74 7.16
N PRO A 12 -16.86 18.04 7.37
CA PRO A 12 -15.53 18.50 7.81
C PRO A 12 -15.06 17.84 9.13
N GLU A 13 -15.98 17.54 10.05
CA GLU A 13 -15.70 16.79 11.28
C GLU A 13 -15.20 15.34 11.04
N GLU A 14 -15.68 14.66 10.00
CA GLU A 14 -15.23 13.30 9.65
C GLU A 14 -13.80 13.31 9.12
N ILE A 15 -13.41 14.36 8.39
CA ILE A 15 -12.04 14.59 7.91
C ILE A 15 -11.08 14.77 9.09
N LYS A 16 -11.43 15.56 10.10
CA LYS A 16 -10.64 15.74 11.34
C LYS A 16 -10.45 14.45 12.15
N LYS A 17 -11.36 13.49 12.04
CA LYS A 17 -11.27 12.20 12.76
C LYS A 17 -10.31 11.22 12.07
N ILE A 18 -10.16 11.32 10.75
CA ILE A 18 -9.21 10.53 9.94
C ILE A 18 -7.76 10.96 10.20
N GLU A 19 -7.51 12.24 10.52
CA GLU A 19 -6.17 12.76 10.83
C GLU A 19 -5.53 12.17 12.10
N LYS A 20 -6.32 11.56 12.99
CA LYS A 20 -5.90 11.33 14.38
C LYS A 20 -4.98 10.13 14.62
N ASN A 21 -4.57 9.37 13.62
CA ASN A 21 -3.67 8.23 13.86
C ASN A 21 -2.69 7.99 12.72
N LYS A 22 -1.96 9.03 12.34
CA LYS A 22 -0.83 8.85 11.42
C LYS A 22 0.31 8.14 12.14
N VAL A 23 0.90 7.16 11.47
CA VAL A 23 2.07 6.41 11.93
C VAL A 23 3.18 6.56 10.91
N GLU A 24 4.40 6.69 11.41
CA GLU A 24 5.59 6.72 10.57
C GLU A 24 6.10 5.30 10.35
N VAL A 25 6.25 4.93 9.08
CA VAL A 25 6.75 3.62 8.68
C VAL A 25 8.08 3.78 7.98
N LYS A 26 9.08 3.02 8.42
CA LYS A 26 10.37 2.92 7.73
C LYS A 26 10.14 2.41 6.30
N CYS A 27 10.68 3.09 5.31
CA CYS A 27 10.54 2.68 3.91
C CYS A 27 11.28 1.36 3.69
N VAL A 28 10.53 0.25 3.56
CA VAL A 28 11.12 -1.08 3.39
C VAL A 28 11.84 -1.21 2.05
N PHE A 29 11.27 -0.61 1.00
CA PHE A 29 11.84 -0.62 -0.35
C PHE A 29 13.31 -0.18 -0.39
N CYS A 30 13.65 0.95 0.25
CA CYS A 30 15.04 1.43 0.38
C CYS A 30 15.69 1.10 1.72
N LYS A 31 15.03 0.29 2.54
CA LYS A 31 15.47 -0.07 3.91
C LYS A 31 15.79 1.14 4.78
N GLY A 32 15.10 2.26 4.54
CA GLY A 32 15.28 3.52 5.25
C GLY A 32 16.44 4.41 4.80
N THR A 33 17.18 4.02 3.76
CA THR A 33 18.32 4.82 3.28
C THR A 33 17.91 6.12 2.56
N GLY A 34 16.67 6.16 2.05
CA GLY A 34 16.21 7.24 1.19
C GLY A 34 16.79 7.20 -0.23
N LYS A 35 17.65 6.24 -0.58
CA LYS A 35 18.27 6.12 -1.91
C LYS A 35 17.60 5.05 -2.75
N ASP A 36 17.71 5.16 -4.07
CA ASP A 36 17.27 4.10 -4.98
C ASP A 36 18.05 2.80 -4.68
N PRO A 37 17.39 1.66 -4.42
CA PRO A 37 18.09 0.44 -4.02
C PRO A 37 18.96 -0.19 -5.11
N TRP A 38 18.82 0.25 -6.37
CA TRP A 38 19.50 -0.35 -7.52
C TRP A 38 20.36 0.64 -8.30
N ASP A 39 20.56 1.84 -7.77
CA ASP A 39 21.34 2.92 -8.38
C ASP A 39 21.00 3.15 -9.87
N LEU A 40 19.73 2.95 -10.26
CA LEU A 40 19.35 2.71 -11.65
C LEU A 40 19.53 3.95 -12.56
N LEU A 41 19.34 5.14 -11.99
CA LEU A 41 19.56 6.43 -12.67
C LEU A 41 20.91 7.06 -12.29
N SER A 42 21.36 6.88 -11.04
CA SER A 42 22.64 7.32 -10.47
C SER A 42 22.74 6.93 -8.98
N LYS A 43 23.96 6.95 -8.40
CA LYS A 43 24.20 6.81 -6.95
C LYS A 43 23.55 7.91 -6.07
N LEU A 44 23.14 9.01 -6.68
CA LEU A 44 22.48 10.13 -6.01
C LEU A 44 20.95 10.04 -6.11
N SER A 45 20.44 9.01 -6.76
CA SER A 45 19.00 8.87 -7.01
C SER A 45 18.25 8.66 -5.70
N LYS A 46 17.24 9.49 -5.49
CA LYS A 46 16.33 9.35 -4.34
C LYS A 46 15.41 8.15 -4.55
N CYS A 47 15.09 7.47 -3.47
CA CYS A 47 14.12 6.39 -3.46
C CYS A 47 12.77 6.89 -4.00
N GLN A 48 12.22 6.18 -4.98
CA GLN A 48 10.94 6.50 -5.61
C GLN A 48 9.72 6.40 -4.67
N VAL A 49 9.82 5.60 -3.59
CA VAL A 49 8.73 5.37 -2.64
C VAL A 49 8.67 6.45 -1.56
N CYS A 50 9.81 6.79 -0.95
CA CYS A 50 9.85 7.75 0.16
C CYS A 50 10.45 9.11 -0.24
N HIS A 51 10.78 9.31 -1.52
CA HIS A 51 11.34 10.54 -2.08
C HIS A 51 12.58 11.09 -1.34
N GLY A 52 13.47 10.19 -0.89
CA GLY A 52 14.67 10.61 -0.13
C GLY A 52 14.55 10.57 1.39
N LYS A 53 13.34 10.44 1.95
CA LYS A 53 13.12 10.60 3.40
C LYS A 53 13.49 9.39 4.26
N GLY A 54 13.59 8.19 3.65
CA GLY A 54 13.78 6.93 4.37
C GLY A 54 12.55 6.43 5.15
N LYS A 55 11.50 7.23 5.24
CA LYS A 55 10.27 6.94 5.98
C LYS A 55 9.06 7.56 5.29
N VAL A 56 7.88 6.98 5.52
CA VAL A 56 6.61 7.44 4.97
C VAL A 56 5.57 7.46 6.07
N GLU A 57 4.80 8.54 6.13
CA GLU A 57 3.69 8.70 7.08
C GLU A 57 2.40 8.17 6.44
N ILE A 58 1.73 7.23 7.10
CA ILE A 58 0.45 6.65 6.64
C ILE A 58 -0.54 6.53 7.79
N LEU A 59 -1.80 6.24 7.48
CA LEU A 59 -2.82 6.01 8.50
C LEU A 59 -2.61 4.67 9.20
N GLY A 60 -2.64 4.70 10.53
CA GLY A 60 -2.56 3.54 11.41
C GLY A 60 -3.94 3.13 11.98
N PRO A 61 -4.04 1.92 12.56
CA PRO A 61 -2.97 0.92 12.69
C PRO A 61 -2.64 0.27 11.33
N VAL A 62 -1.43 -0.27 11.19
CA VAL A 62 -0.94 -0.90 9.95
C VAL A 62 -0.79 -2.41 10.11
N VAL A 63 -0.91 -3.14 9.02
CA VAL A 63 -0.69 -4.58 8.94
C VAL A 63 0.21 -4.92 7.76
N THR A 64 0.88 -6.06 7.81
CA THR A 64 1.71 -6.56 6.71
C THR A 64 0.89 -6.71 5.45
N CYS A 65 1.44 -6.27 4.31
CA CYS A 65 0.82 -6.47 3.02
C CYS A 65 0.83 -7.97 2.66
N ASN A 66 -0.34 -8.58 2.51
CA ASN A 66 -0.45 -10.00 2.18
C ASN A 66 0.09 -10.32 0.78
N PHE A 67 -0.01 -9.40 -0.18
CA PHE A 67 0.48 -9.65 -1.53
C PHE A 67 2.01 -9.80 -1.60
N CYS A 68 2.76 -8.90 -0.96
CA CYS A 68 4.24 -8.91 -1.00
C CYS A 68 4.92 -9.45 0.26
N HIS A 69 4.13 -9.90 1.24
CA HIS A 69 4.58 -10.43 2.53
C HIS A 69 5.59 -9.53 3.26
N GLY A 70 5.38 -8.20 3.20
CA GLY A 70 6.26 -7.25 3.87
C GLY A 70 7.48 -6.79 3.07
N SER A 71 7.81 -7.42 1.94
CA SER A 71 9.02 -7.05 1.17
C SER A 71 8.98 -5.65 0.57
N GLY A 72 7.78 -5.13 0.26
CA GLY A 72 7.63 -3.88 -0.49
C GLY A 72 8.07 -3.99 -1.94
N ILE A 73 8.37 -5.19 -2.45
CA ILE A 73 8.82 -5.43 -3.82
C ILE A 73 7.73 -6.21 -4.56
N GLN A 74 7.56 -5.95 -5.86
CA GLN A 74 6.58 -6.65 -6.68
C GLN A 74 6.93 -8.15 -6.78
N PRO A 75 6.10 -9.04 -6.22
CA PRO A 75 6.39 -10.48 -6.22
C PRO A 75 6.22 -11.10 -7.60
N TYR A 76 6.80 -12.29 -7.80
CA TYR A 76 6.63 -13.12 -9.00
C TYR A 76 7.03 -12.45 -10.32
N THR A 77 7.91 -11.46 -10.21
CA THR A 77 8.58 -10.82 -11.35
C THR A 77 10.06 -10.71 -10.99
N THR A 78 10.96 -10.74 -11.98
CA THR A 78 12.36 -10.31 -11.81
C THR A 78 12.49 -8.79 -11.69
N SER A 79 11.38 -8.07 -11.50
CA SER A 79 11.31 -6.64 -11.63
C SER A 79 11.78 -5.94 -10.35
N ARG A 80 12.47 -4.81 -10.54
CA ARG A 80 12.91 -3.88 -9.49
C ARG A 80 11.78 -2.91 -9.10
N LEU A 81 10.53 -3.33 -9.31
CA LEU A 81 9.36 -2.51 -9.08
C LEU A 81 8.96 -2.61 -7.61
N HIS A 82 8.54 -1.47 -7.06
CA HIS A 82 7.89 -1.46 -5.77
C HIS A 82 6.56 -2.23 -5.86
N CYS A 83 6.17 -2.86 -4.78
CA CYS A 83 4.90 -3.56 -4.70
C CYS A 83 3.76 -2.58 -4.94
N LEU A 84 3.00 -2.77 -6.02
CA LEU A 84 1.90 -1.88 -6.40
C LEU A 84 0.72 -1.95 -5.43
N ALA A 85 0.58 -3.06 -4.68
CA ALA A 85 -0.48 -3.23 -3.69
C ALA A 85 -0.29 -2.34 -2.45
N CYS A 86 0.96 -2.12 -2.00
CA CYS A 86 1.27 -1.34 -0.81
C CYS A 86 2.10 -0.08 -1.09
N GLY A 87 2.32 0.26 -2.37
CA GLY A 87 3.18 1.37 -2.77
C GLY A 87 4.64 1.20 -2.36
N GLY A 88 5.11 -0.02 -2.13
CA GLY A 88 6.48 -0.31 -1.68
C GLY A 88 6.75 -0.24 -0.18
N LEU A 89 5.72 0.00 0.64
CA LEU A 89 5.89 0.13 2.10
C LEU A 89 6.00 -1.21 2.82
N GLY A 90 5.59 -2.31 2.18
CA GLY A 90 5.50 -3.63 2.82
C GLY A 90 4.30 -3.77 3.78
N VAL A 91 3.64 -2.67 4.12
CA VAL A 91 2.48 -2.62 5.01
C VAL A 91 1.34 -1.82 4.39
N VAL A 92 0.13 -2.03 4.89
CA VAL A 92 -1.10 -1.33 4.51
C VAL A 92 -1.87 -0.93 5.75
N THR A 93 -2.70 0.11 5.65
CA THR A 93 -3.59 0.50 6.75
C THR A 93 -4.61 -0.62 7.03
N LYS A 94 -4.75 -0.98 8.29
CA LYS A 94 -5.72 -1.97 8.76
C LYS A 94 -7.12 -1.39 8.64
N ILE A 95 -7.97 -2.08 7.89
CA ILE A 95 -9.40 -1.78 7.83
C ILE A 95 -10.06 -2.48 9.03
N THR A 96 -10.91 -1.79 9.79
CA THR A 96 -11.70 -2.38 10.88
C THR A 96 -13.07 -1.71 10.93
N PRO A 97 -14.18 -2.48 11.00
CA PRO A 97 -14.26 -3.93 10.94
C PRO A 97 -13.93 -4.48 9.54
N SER A 98 -13.29 -5.65 9.48
CA SER A 98 -12.91 -6.30 8.23
C SER A 98 -13.36 -7.76 8.18
N LYS A 99 -13.54 -8.27 6.97
CA LYS A 99 -13.73 -9.71 6.69
C LYS A 99 -12.70 -10.18 5.67
N THR A 100 -12.41 -11.48 5.67
CA THR A 100 -11.56 -12.10 4.65
C THR A 100 -12.14 -11.82 3.26
N CYS A 101 -11.28 -11.42 2.33
CA CYS A 101 -11.70 -11.12 0.98
C CYS A 101 -12.24 -12.40 0.31
N PRO A 102 -13.51 -12.44 -0.11
CA PRO A 102 -14.12 -13.67 -0.66
C PRO A 102 -13.53 -14.06 -2.01
N VAL A 103 -12.92 -13.12 -2.73
CA VAL A 103 -12.34 -13.35 -4.05
C VAL A 103 -11.00 -14.08 -3.96
N CYS A 104 -10.12 -13.67 -3.05
CA CYS A 104 -8.78 -14.25 -2.93
C CYS A 104 -8.60 -15.19 -1.74
N GLY A 105 -9.62 -15.34 -0.88
CA GLY A 105 -9.56 -16.16 0.32
C GLY A 105 -8.53 -15.69 1.35
N GLY A 106 -8.18 -14.40 1.35
CA GLY A 106 -7.17 -13.86 2.27
C GLY A 106 -5.75 -13.73 1.70
N THR A 107 -5.45 -14.38 0.58
CA THR A 107 -4.09 -14.41 0.01
C THR A 107 -3.61 -13.05 -0.50
N GLY A 108 -4.54 -12.15 -0.86
CA GLY A 108 -4.20 -10.91 -1.56
C GLY A 108 -3.82 -11.13 -3.04
N ILE A 109 -3.86 -12.36 -3.55
CA ILE A 109 -3.53 -12.69 -4.94
C ILE A 109 -4.84 -12.97 -5.69
N TYR A 110 -4.99 -12.42 -6.89
CA TYR A 110 -6.16 -12.71 -7.72
C TYR A 110 -6.11 -14.17 -8.22
N PRO A 111 -7.17 -14.97 -8.02
CA PRO A 111 -7.17 -16.36 -8.45
C PRO A 111 -7.26 -16.49 -9.98
N ARG A 112 -6.88 -17.68 -10.48
CA ARG A 112 -7.10 -18.11 -11.89
C ARG A 112 -6.43 -17.21 -12.94
N ARG A 113 -5.24 -16.68 -12.65
CA ARG A 113 -4.35 -16.03 -13.64
C ARG A 113 -3.03 -16.78 -13.72
N PRO A 114 -2.42 -16.89 -14.92
CA PRO A 114 -1.10 -17.51 -15.08
C PRO A 114 0.02 -16.71 -14.39
N HIS A 115 -0.17 -15.40 -14.23
CA HIS A 115 0.74 -14.53 -13.49
C HIS A 115 0.07 -14.01 -12.21
N PRO A 116 0.71 -14.15 -11.04
CA PRO A 116 0.17 -13.61 -9.79
C PRO A 116 0.07 -12.09 -9.86
N VAL A 117 -1.14 -11.58 -9.72
CA VAL A 117 -1.43 -10.15 -9.64
C VAL A 117 -2.15 -9.88 -8.33
N ALA A 118 -1.99 -8.66 -7.81
CA ALA A 118 -2.73 -8.24 -6.62
C ALA A 118 -4.24 -8.41 -6.87
N CYS A 119 -4.95 -8.95 -5.89
CA CYS A 119 -6.39 -9.11 -5.96
C CYS A 119 -7.05 -7.74 -6.16
N HIS A 120 -7.77 -7.53 -7.26
CA HIS A 120 -8.40 -6.24 -7.56
C HIS A 120 -9.51 -5.86 -6.56
N ASN A 121 -10.07 -6.84 -5.83
CA ASN A 121 -11.14 -6.60 -4.88
C ASN A 121 -10.65 -6.09 -3.52
N CYS A 122 -9.46 -6.51 -3.09
CA CYS A 122 -8.85 -6.07 -1.82
C CYS A 122 -7.52 -5.35 -2.00
N HIS A 123 -7.13 -5.06 -3.25
CA HIS A 123 -5.85 -4.45 -3.63
C HIS A 123 -4.63 -5.11 -2.98
N GLY A 124 -4.65 -6.44 -2.84
CA GLY A 124 -3.53 -7.18 -2.23
C GLY A 124 -3.52 -7.24 -0.70
N GLN A 125 -4.51 -6.68 -0.02
CA GLN A 125 -4.60 -6.72 1.45
C GLN A 125 -5.10 -8.05 2.01
N GLY A 126 -5.81 -8.85 1.20
CA GLY A 126 -6.45 -10.09 1.67
C GLY A 126 -7.74 -9.90 2.47
N ILE A 127 -8.06 -8.66 2.85
CA ILE A 127 -9.25 -8.30 3.62
C ILE A 127 -10.04 -7.19 2.92
N VAL A 128 -11.33 -7.09 3.22
CA VAL A 128 -12.20 -5.98 2.78
C VAL A 128 -12.99 -5.46 3.98
N ALA A 129 -13.45 -4.21 3.89
CA ALA A 129 -14.38 -3.65 4.88
C ALA A 129 -15.60 -4.56 5.01
N LYS A 130 -16.08 -4.74 6.25
CA LYS A 130 -17.23 -5.61 6.53
C LYS A 130 -18.49 -5.09 5.85
#